data_AF-A0A7X8WMI4-F1
#
_entry.id   AF-A0A7X8WMI4-F1
#
_cell.length_a   1.000
_cell.length_b   1.000
_cell.length_c   1.000
_cell.angle_alpha   90.00
_cell.angle_beta   90.00
_cell.angle_gamma   90.00
#
_symmetry.space_group_name_H-M   'P 1'
#
loop_
_entity.id
_entity.type
_entity.pdbx_description
1 polymer ?
#
loop_
_entity_poly.entity_id
_entity_poly.type
_entity_poly.pdbx_seq_one_letter_code
_entity_poly.pdbx_strand_id
1 'polypeptide(L)'
;MKHIYLTFVFLLIFTSSTSLFSQEDGDFTIKTQLRTRGEYRNGALFPRNEGDLPASFISNRARISLGFDNQFLSIGLSGQNVSVWGSRPQIENKGDFMLNEAWAKLSHNNFFAQIGRQQLAYDDDRILGTLDWNQSGRWHDVLKLGYEN
;
A
#
# COMPACT_ATOMS: atom_id res chain seq x y z
N MET A 1 8.75 -33.71 22.40
CA MET A 1 9.74 -33.82 21.30
C MET A 1 9.13 -34.00 19.91
N LYS A 2 8.10 -34.84 19.72
CA LYS A 2 7.45 -35.05 18.39
C LYS A 2 6.89 -33.77 17.72
N HIS A 3 6.38 -32.81 18.50
CA HIS A 3 5.84 -31.55 17.97
C HIS A 3 6.92 -30.58 17.44
N ILE A 4 8.15 -30.64 17.96
CA ILE A 4 9.26 -29.79 17.48
C ILE A 4 9.70 -30.24 16.08
N TYR A 5 9.77 -31.55 15.84
CA TYR A 5 10.08 -32.08 14.50
C TYR A 5 8.98 -31.73 13.49
N LEU A 6 7.71 -31.75 13.89
CA LEU A 6 6.59 -31.35 13.02
C LEU A 6 6.66 -29.86 12.64
N THR A 7 7.08 -29.01 13.58
CA THR A 7 7.26 -27.56 13.35
C THR A 7 8.45 -27.29 12.43
N PHE A 8 9.55 -28.05 12.59
CA PHE A 8 10.72 -27.96 11.70
C PHE A 8 10.43 -28.47 10.28
N VAL A 9 9.60 -29.51 10.12
CA VAL A 9 9.14 -30.00 8.82
C VAL A 9 8.23 -28.97 8.13
N PHE A 10 7.37 -28.28 8.88
CA PHE A 10 6.55 -27.20 8.33
C PHE A 10 7.38 -25.98 7.88
N LEU A 11 8.47 -25.67 8.61
CA LEU A 11 9.42 -24.62 8.22
C LEU A 11 10.24 -25.01 6.98
N LEU A 12 10.51 -26.30 6.77
CA LEU A 12 11.24 -26.80 5.59
C LEU A 12 10.40 -26.70 4.30
N ILE A 13 9.08 -26.89 4.37
CA ILE A 13 8.16 -26.80 3.22
C ILE A 13 8.02 -25.35 2.71
N PHE A 14 8.35 -24.34 3.54
CA PHE A 14 8.36 -22.94 3.11
C PHE A 14 9.63 -22.54 2.32
N THR A 15 10.61 -23.44 2.18
CA THR A 15 11.90 -23.15 1.52
C THR A 15 12.03 -23.69 0.10
N SER A 16 11.02 -24.38 -0.43
CA SER A 16 10.94 -24.67 -1.85
C SER A 16 10.60 -23.38 -2.61
N SER A 17 11.63 -22.62 -2.95
CA SER A 17 11.62 -21.57 -3.96
C SER A 17 11.19 -22.21 -5.28
N THR A 18 9.87 -22.26 -5.53
CA THR A 18 9.35 -22.46 -6.86
C THR A 18 9.71 -21.20 -7.65
N SER A 19 10.57 -21.36 -8.64
CA SER A 19 10.81 -20.33 -9.64
C SER A 19 9.46 -19.98 -10.25
N LEU A 20 8.93 -18.80 -9.93
CA LEU A 20 7.83 -18.22 -10.67
C LEU A 20 8.37 -17.99 -12.07
N PHE A 21 7.89 -18.78 -13.03
CA PHE A 21 8.16 -18.55 -14.45
C PHE A 21 7.59 -17.18 -14.80
N SER A 22 8.45 -16.16 -14.85
CA SER A 22 8.10 -14.93 -15.55
C SER A 22 8.02 -15.28 -17.04
N GLN A 23 7.02 -14.76 -17.74
CA GLN A 23 7.12 -14.65 -19.20
C GLN A 23 8.44 -13.96 -19.53
N GLU A 24 9.16 -14.43 -20.56
CA GLU A 24 10.53 -13.97 -20.91
C GLU A 24 10.67 -12.44 -21.02
N ASP A 25 9.57 -11.69 -21.18
CA ASP A 25 9.55 -10.23 -21.36
C ASP A 25 8.83 -9.43 -20.24
N GLY A 26 8.48 -10.05 -19.11
CA GLY A 26 7.72 -9.40 -18.03
C GLY A 26 8.52 -9.18 -16.73
N ASP A 27 8.45 -7.98 -16.19
CA ASP A 27 8.98 -7.62 -14.86
C ASP A 27 7.87 -7.75 -13.80
N PHE A 28 8.07 -8.68 -12.86
CA PHE A 28 7.21 -8.82 -11.70
C PHE A 28 7.88 -8.26 -10.44
N THR A 29 7.16 -7.43 -9.69
CA THR A 29 7.67 -6.75 -8.51
C THR A 29 6.77 -6.97 -7.30
N ILE A 30 7.39 -7.25 -6.15
CA ILE A 30 6.73 -7.22 -4.84
C ILE A 30 7.40 -6.14 -3.99
N LYS A 31 6.61 -5.24 -3.41
CA LYS A 31 7.08 -4.21 -2.47
C LYS A 31 6.35 -4.37 -1.15
N THR A 32 7.09 -4.28 -0.05
CA THR A 32 6.53 -4.19 1.29
C THR A 32 6.99 -2.89 1.93
N GLN A 33 6.10 -2.24 2.66
CA GLN A 33 6.35 -0.98 3.34
C GLN A 33 5.82 -1.08 4.77
N LEU A 34 6.70 -0.82 5.73
CA LEU A 34 6.34 -0.64 7.13
C LEU A 34 6.75 0.77 7.54
N ARG A 35 5.79 1.60 7.96
CA ARG A 35 6.02 2.99 8.35
C ARG A 35 5.39 3.25 9.71
N THR A 36 6.22 3.36 10.73
CA THR A 36 5.81 3.74 12.09
C THR A 36 6.13 5.22 12.31
N ARG A 37 5.21 5.96 12.94
CA ARG A 37 5.36 7.39 13.23
C ARG A 37 4.81 7.71 14.61
N GLY A 38 5.67 8.21 15.49
CA GLY A 38 5.26 8.85 16.74
C GLY A 38 4.86 10.30 16.48
N GLU A 39 3.72 10.73 17.00
CA GLU A 39 3.23 12.10 16.89
C GLU A 39 2.86 12.65 18.27
N TYR A 40 3.33 13.86 18.55
CA TYR A 40 2.89 14.69 19.67
C TYR A 40 2.17 15.91 19.09
N ARG A 41 0.90 16.09 19.45
CA ARG A 41 0.04 17.14 18.92
C ARG A 41 -0.46 18.01 20.05
N ASN A 42 -0.03 19.28 20.04
CA ASN A 42 -0.54 20.32 20.92
C ASN A 42 -1.20 21.43 20.08
N GLY A 43 -2.48 21.24 19.72
CA GLY A 43 -3.21 22.17 18.85
C GLY A 43 -2.88 22.06 17.35
N ALA A 44 -2.28 20.95 16.92
CA ALA A 44 -2.02 20.67 15.50
C ALA A 44 -3.31 20.21 14.79
N LEU A 45 -3.53 20.66 13.54
CA LEU A 45 -4.74 20.50 12.71
C LEU A 45 -5.97 21.28 13.18
N PHE A 46 -6.23 21.32 14.48
CA PHE A 46 -7.29 22.12 15.07
C PHE A 46 -6.82 22.72 16.41
N PRO A 47 -7.21 23.97 16.73
CA PRO A 47 -6.96 24.55 18.03
C PRO A 47 -7.54 23.69 19.15
N ARG A 48 -6.84 23.65 20.28
CA ARG A 48 -7.25 22.89 21.46
C ARG A 48 -8.16 23.74 22.33
N ASN A 49 -9.19 23.13 22.96
CA ASN A 49 -9.99 23.85 23.94
C ASN A 49 -9.17 24.10 25.21
N GLU A 50 -9.57 25.11 25.97
CA GLU A 50 -8.96 25.39 27.28
C GLU A 50 -9.16 24.20 28.22
N GLY A 51 -8.08 23.77 28.88
CA GLY A 51 -8.10 22.64 29.82
C GLY A 51 -7.81 21.25 29.23
N ASP A 52 -7.92 21.04 27.91
CA ASP A 52 -7.60 19.74 27.30
C ASP A 52 -6.11 19.36 27.46
N LEU A 53 -5.77 18.07 27.32
CA LEU A 53 -4.37 17.64 27.29
C LEU A 53 -3.87 17.51 25.84
N PRO A 54 -2.56 17.67 25.57
CA PRO A 54 -1.99 17.37 24.27
C PRO A 54 -2.11 15.88 23.94
N ALA A 55 -2.29 15.55 22.65
CA ALA A 55 -2.40 14.17 22.20
C ALA A 55 -1.03 13.59 21.85
N SER A 56 -0.75 12.36 22.25
CA SER A 56 0.47 11.62 21.89
C SER A 56 0.10 10.23 21.45
N PHE A 57 0.58 9.78 20.30
CA PHE A 57 0.28 8.43 19.81
C PHE A 57 1.33 7.95 18.81
N ILE A 58 1.37 6.63 18.61
CA ILE A 58 2.21 6.00 17.59
C ILE A 58 1.28 5.39 16.54
N SER A 59 1.42 5.83 15.30
CA SER A 59 0.69 5.28 14.16
C SER A 59 1.58 4.35 13.35
N ASN A 60 0.99 3.35 12.71
CA ASN A 60 1.67 2.43 11.81
C ASN A 60 0.90 2.27 10.50
N ARG A 61 1.64 2.19 9.39
CA ARG A 61 1.17 1.70 8.10
C ARG A 61 1.97 0.46 7.74
N ALA A 62 1.27 -0.62 7.41
CA ALA A 62 1.82 -1.76 6.71
C ALA A 62 1.15 -1.84 5.32
N ARG A 63 1.94 -1.83 4.25
CA ARG A 63 1.45 -1.91 2.86
C ARG A 63 2.23 -2.99 2.10
N ILE A 64 1.51 -3.79 1.33
CA ILE A 64 2.08 -4.70 0.35
C ILE A 64 1.58 -4.29 -1.03
N SER A 65 2.48 -4.23 -2.00
CA SER A 65 2.17 -3.92 -3.38
C SER A 65 2.75 -4.96 -4.31
N LEU A 66 1.96 -5.38 -5.28
CA LEU A 66 2.33 -6.25 -6.38
C LEU A 66 2.29 -5.41 -7.67
N GLY A 67 3.30 -5.59 -8.51
CA GLY A 67 3.39 -4.95 -9.82
C GLY A 67 3.77 -5.98 -10.87
N PHE A 68 3.21 -5.82 -12.06
CA PHE A 68 3.61 -6.56 -13.25
C PHE A 68 3.72 -5.57 -14.41
N ASP A 69 4.74 -5.67 -15.24
CA ASP A 69 4.91 -4.85 -16.44
C ASP A 69 5.60 -5.67 -17.54
N ASN A 70 5.04 -5.69 -18.76
CA ASN A 70 5.67 -6.29 -19.93
C ASN A 70 5.71 -5.34 -21.14
N GLN A 71 5.85 -4.03 -20.87
CA GLN A 71 5.81 -2.92 -21.85
C GLN A 71 4.45 -2.66 -22.49
N PHE A 72 3.68 -3.70 -22.82
CA PHE A 72 2.32 -3.57 -23.36
C PHE A 72 1.27 -3.45 -22.25
N LEU A 73 1.39 -4.25 -21.20
CA LEU A 73 0.46 -4.34 -20.07
C LEU A 73 1.20 -4.11 -18.76
N SER A 74 0.76 -3.12 -18.00
CA SER A 74 1.18 -2.88 -16.62
C SER A 74 -0.01 -3.10 -15.67
N ILE A 75 0.20 -3.78 -14.54
CA ILE A 75 -0.81 -4.01 -13.51
C ILE A 75 -0.24 -3.60 -12.16
N GLY A 76 -1.03 -2.89 -11.36
CA GLY A 76 -0.71 -2.53 -9.99
C GLY A 76 -1.79 -2.96 -9.02
N LEU A 77 -1.41 -3.65 -7.95
CA LEU A 77 -2.30 -4.01 -6.85
C LEU A 77 -1.62 -3.69 -5.52
N SER A 78 -2.27 -2.92 -4.66
CA SER A 78 -1.73 -2.53 -3.37
C SER A 78 -2.78 -2.57 -2.28
N GLY A 79 -2.45 -3.28 -1.20
CA GLY A 79 -3.26 -3.37 0.00
C GLY A 79 -2.50 -2.84 1.20
N GLN A 80 -3.19 -2.13 2.09
CA GLN A 80 -2.59 -1.55 3.28
C GLN A 80 -3.49 -1.68 4.51
N ASN A 81 -2.86 -1.69 5.67
CA ASN A 81 -3.48 -1.47 6.96
C ASN A 81 -2.84 -0.25 7.62
N VAL A 82 -3.69 0.58 8.23
CA VAL A 82 -3.27 1.76 9.00
C VAL A 82 -3.90 1.68 10.37
N SER A 83 -3.10 1.83 11.42
CA SER A 83 -3.58 1.71 12.80
C SER A 83 -2.78 2.59 13.77
N VAL A 84 -3.36 2.82 14.94
CA VAL A 84 -2.68 3.46 16.08
C VAL A 84 -2.43 2.39 17.14
N TRP A 85 -1.25 2.41 17.73
CA TRP A 85 -0.87 1.44 18.76
C TRP A 85 -1.79 1.58 19.98
N GLY A 86 -2.33 0.46 20.45
CA GLY A 86 -3.26 0.43 21.58
C GLY A 86 -4.68 0.90 21.27
N SER A 87 -4.98 1.36 20.04
CA SER A 87 -6.35 1.79 19.69
C SER A 87 -7.28 0.62 19.32
N ARG A 88 -6.72 -0.56 19.09
CA ARG A 88 -7.45 -1.74 18.62
C ARG A 88 -7.88 -2.60 19.82
N PRO A 89 -9.14 -3.07 19.86
CA PRO A 89 -9.54 -4.06 20.85
C PRO A 89 -8.78 -5.38 20.60
N GLN A 90 -8.62 -6.20 21.64
CA GLN A 90 -7.93 -7.50 21.52
C GLN A 90 -8.62 -8.46 20.53
N ILE A 91 -9.95 -8.35 20.42
CA ILE A 91 -10.76 -9.06 19.43
C ILE A 91 -11.44 -8.02 18.56
N GLU A 92 -11.05 -7.98 17.29
CA GLU A 92 -11.60 -7.06 16.32
C GLU A 92 -12.46 -7.80 15.30
N ASN A 93 -13.76 -7.48 15.29
CA ASN A 93 -14.74 -8.13 14.41
C ASN A 93 -14.89 -7.42 13.06
N LYS A 94 -14.12 -6.36 12.80
CA LYS A 94 -14.16 -5.56 11.57
C LYS A 94 -12.75 -5.46 10.99
N GLY A 95 -12.56 -5.95 9.76
CA GLY A 95 -11.27 -5.87 9.08
C GLY A 95 -10.99 -4.48 8.53
N ASP A 96 -10.03 -3.76 9.11
CA ASP A 96 -9.56 -2.45 8.61
C ASP A 96 -8.47 -2.59 7.54
N PHE A 97 -8.75 -3.36 6.49
CA PHE A 97 -7.88 -3.47 5.34
C PHE A 97 -8.34 -2.53 4.23
N MET A 98 -7.42 -1.75 3.68
CA MET A 98 -7.69 -0.78 2.63
C MET A 98 -6.99 -1.16 1.34
N LEU A 99 -7.76 -1.25 0.26
CA LEU A 99 -7.21 -1.37 -1.09
C LEU A 99 -6.74 0.02 -1.56
N ASN A 100 -5.43 0.21 -1.62
CA ASN A 100 -4.77 1.47 -1.98
C ASN A 100 -4.67 1.63 -3.50
N GLU A 101 -4.33 0.56 -4.22
CA GLU A 101 -4.26 0.55 -5.68
C GLU A 101 -4.81 -0.78 -6.23
N ALA A 102 -5.49 -0.71 -7.37
CA ALA A 102 -5.97 -1.84 -8.15
C ALA A 102 -6.28 -1.32 -9.55
N TRP A 103 -5.28 -1.34 -10.43
CA TRP A 103 -5.37 -0.76 -11.76
C TRP A 103 -4.65 -1.62 -12.80
N ALA A 104 -5.05 -1.45 -14.06
CA ALA A 104 -4.37 -1.99 -15.23
C ALA A 104 -4.15 -0.89 -16.27
N LYS A 105 -3.00 -0.90 -16.93
CA LYS A 105 -2.59 0.05 -17.98
C LYS A 105 -2.20 -0.72 -19.23
N LEU A 106 -2.77 -0.34 -20.36
CA LEU A 106 -2.33 -0.77 -21.69
C LEU A 106 -1.54 0.36 -22.34
N SER A 107 -0.39 0.04 -22.92
CA SER A 107 0.49 1.00 -23.59
C SER A 107 0.84 0.51 -25.01
N HIS A 108 0.72 1.39 -26.00
CA HIS A 108 1.06 1.08 -27.39
C HIS A 108 1.41 2.36 -28.16
N ASN A 109 2.54 2.37 -28.88
CA ASN A 109 3.01 3.51 -29.68
C ASN A 109 2.93 4.85 -28.93
N ASN A 110 3.48 4.90 -27.71
CA ASN A 110 3.50 6.09 -26.83
C ASN A 110 2.12 6.50 -26.30
N PHE A 111 1.02 5.89 -26.72
CA PHE A 111 -0.30 6.09 -26.11
C PHE A 111 -0.53 5.08 -25.00
N PHE A 112 -1.28 5.48 -23.97
CA PHE A 112 -1.73 4.55 -22.94
C PHE A 112 -3.18 4.80 -22.51
N ALA A 113 -3.77 3.74 -21.98
CA ALA A 113 -5.06 3.75 -21.29
C ALA A 113 -4.94 2.99 -19.98
N GLN A 114 -5.20 3.66 -18.86
CA GLN A 114 -5.13 3.09 -17.51
C GLN A 114 -6.48 3.20 -16.81
N ILE A 115 -6.96 2.08 -16.26
CA ILE A 115 -8.25 2.00 -15.59
C ILE A 115 -8.11 1.39 -14.20
N GLY A 116 -8.93 1.89 -13.27
CA GLY A 116 -9.08 1.34 -11.94
C GLY A 116 -8.64 2.32 -10.85
N ARG A 117 -8.46 1.78 -9.64
CA ARG A 117 -8.02 2.52 -8.46
C ARG A 117 -6.53 2.83 -8.57
N GLN A 118 -6.17 4.08 -8.72
CA GLN A 118 -4.78 4.50 -8.88
C GLN A 118 -4.49 5.78 -8.10
N GLN A 119 -3.22 6.02 -7.79
CA GLN A 119 -2.79 7.32 -7.29
C GLN A 119 -2.59 8.28 -8.46
N LEU A 120 -2.92 9.55 -8.26
CA LEU A 120 -2.74 10.61 -9.24
C LEU A 120 -1.83 11.69 -8.64
N ALA A 121 -0.81 12.05 -9.40
CA ALA A 121 0.14 13.11 -9.07
C ALA A 121 0.20 14.07 -10.26
N TYR A 122 -0.32 15.28 -10.10
CA TYR A 122 -0.31 16.33 -11.12
C TYR A 122 0.17 17.65 -10.52
N ASP A 123 1.08 18.32 -11.23
CA ASP A 123 1.72 19.57 -10.81
C ASP A 123 2.32 19.46 -9.39
N ASP A 124 3.27 18.54 -9.20
CA ASP A 124 3.93 18.29 -7.90
C ASP A 124 2.93 18.09 -6.74
N ASP A 125 1.89 17.28 -6.97
CA ASP A 125 0.80 17.01 -6.02
C ASP A 125 -0.12 18.22 -5.69
N ARG A 126 -0.03 19.34 -6.41
CA ARG A 126 -0.85 20.55 -6.16
C ARG A 126 -2.28 20.42 -6.66
N ILE A 127 -2.48 19.88 -7.87
CA ILE A 127 -3.83 19.74 -8.45
C ILE A 127 -4.46 18.44 -7.95
N LEU A 128 -3.76 17.33 -8.17
CA LEU A 128 -4.09 16.03 -7.59
C LEU A 128 -2.80 15.49 -7.00
N GLY A 129 -2.90 15.07 -5.74
CA GLY A 129 -1.75 14.59 -4.99
C GLY A 129 -2.00 13.25 -4.35
N THR A 130 -0.94 12.45 -4.30
CA THR A 130 -0.94 11.10 -3.73
C THR A 130 -1.19 11.09 -2.22
N LEU A 131 -0.88 12.21 -1.53
CA LEU A 131 -0.93 12.34 -0.08
C LEU A 131 -0.11 11.24 0.64
N ASP A 132 0.95 10.71 0.01
CA ASP A 132 1.67 9.58 0.60
C ASP A 132 2.44 9.95 1.87
N TRP A 133 2.60 11.24 2.20
CA TRP A 133 3.14 11.69 3.49
C TRP A 133 2.18 11.39 4.66
N ASN A 134 0.87 11.31 4.44
CA ASN A 134 -0.10 10.89 5.45
C ASN A 134 0.01 9.38 5.66
N GLN A 135 -0.40 8.87 6.81
CA GLN A 135 -0.51 7.42 7.06
C GLN A 135 -1.61 6.77 6.24
N SER A 136 -2.59 7.50 5.69
CA SER A 136 -3.47 6.99 4.63
C SER A 136 -3.24 7.75 3.32
N GLY A 137 -2.83 7.05 2.28
CA GLY A 137 -2.60 7.62 0.95
C GLY A 137 -3.93 7.88 0.26
N ARG A 138 -3.95 8.87 -0.63
CA ARG A 138 -5.10 9.18 -1.47
C ARG A 138 -5.04 8.37 -2.76
N TRP A 139 -6.20 7.93 -3.21
CA TRP A 139 -6.39 7.18 -4.45
C TRP A 139 -7.67 7.63 -5.12
N HIS A 140 -7.77 7.35 -6.42
CA HIS A 140 -8.90 7.71 -7.26
C HIS A 140 -9.29 6.53 -8.15
N ASP A 141 -10.58 6.28 -8.27
CA ASP A 141 -11.13 5.27 -9.19
C ASP A 141 -11.44 5.98 -10.51
N VAL A 142 -10.55 5.84 -11.50
CA VAL A 142 -10.63 6.63 -12.75
C VAL A 142 -10.21 5.82 -13.99
N LEU A 143 -10.63 6.32 -15.15
CA LEU A 143 -10.03 6.02 -16.45
C LEU A 143 -9.11 7.19 -16.84
N LYS A 144 -7.84 6.91 -17.11
CA LYS A 144 -6.81 7.87 -17.51
C LYS A 144 -6.28 7.47 -18.89
N LEU A 145 -6.33 8.39 -19.83
CA LEU A 145 -5.75 8.25 -21.17
C LEU A 145 -4.61 9.25 -21.31
N GLY A 146 -3.57 8.92 -22.05
CA GLY A 146 -2.49 9.87 -22.28
C GLY A 146 -1.49 9.43 -23.33
N TYR A 147 -0.49 10.29 -23.51
CA TYR A 147 0.64 10.09 -24.40
C TYR A 147 1.93 10.36 -23.61
N GLU A 148 2.86 9.42 -23.64
CA GLU A 148 4.15 9.45 -22.95
C GLU A 148 5.25 9.18 -23.97
N ASN A 149 6.19 10.13 -24.11
CA ASN A 149 7.33 10.04 -25.02
C ASN A 149 8.54 9.37 -24.39
#